data_AF-A0A1B1RY29-F1
#
_entry.id   AF-A0A1B1RY29-F1
#
_cell.length_a   1.000
_cell.length_b   1.000
_cell.length_c   1.000
_cell.angle_alpha   90.00
_cell.angle_beta   90.00
_cell.angle_gamma   90.00
#
_symmetry.space_group_name_H-M   'P 1'
#
loop_
_entity.id
_entity.type
_entity.pdbx_description
1 polymer ?
#
loop_
_entity_poly.entity_id
_entity_poly.type
_entity_poly.pdbx_seq_one_letter_code
_entity_poly.pdbx_strand_id
1 'polypeptide(L)'
;MLFRGFNFQDRSPQHHKPKQSQFYVETNCIVYLFEQFLPKLHFDDVSSVQFECYPNAELTCQPVIMDGLLPVTIPYDVSNFYQLSDLEKKKKTLDLMMDGLRVICKDKGWDEEPFLYAYQKVVGKKYTFKKTYKKPKSSPNRKLKAKIEIEIGIYNCTASLVVEDKEQKHIYSEVLYQTEPIFELLYPLLGDIKWVGNDEVRVHERKPCEHQFKTVYLQ
;
A
#
# COMPACT_ATOMS: atom_id res chain seq x y z
N MET A 1 -3.66 -10.73 -0.86
CA MET A 1 -4.25 -9.39 -0.79
C MET A 1 -5.73 -9.59 -0.86
N LEU A 2 -6.48 -9.12 0.13
CA LEU A 2 -7.95 -9.20 0.14
C LEU A 2 -8.52 -8.10 -0.76
N PHE A 3 -7.96 -6.90 -0.75
CA PHE A 3 -8.49 -5.77 -1.53
C PHE A 3 -7.75 -5.61 -2.85
N ARG A 4 -8.49 -5.55 -3.96
CA ARG A 4 -7.95 -5.21 -5.28
C ARG A 4 -7.78 -3.70 -5.48
N GLY A 5 -8.30 -2.89 -4.57
CA GLY A 5 -8.24 -1.43 -4.62
C GLY A 5 -9.53 -0.81 -5.16
N PHE A 6 -9.41 0.41 -5.70
CA PHE A 6 -10.53 1.19 -6.22
C PHE A 6 -10.50 1.28 -7.74
N ASN A 7 -11.67 1.17 -8.35
CA ASN A 7 -11.89 1.41 -9.77
C ASN A 7 -13.05 2.39 -9.96
N PHE A 8 -13.11 3.00 -11.14
CA PHE A 8 -14.28 3.72 -11.61
C PHE A 8 -14.40 3.56 -13.13
N GLN A 9 -15.62 3.64 -13.66
CA GLN A 9 -15.82 3.83 -15.09
C GLN A 9 -16.53 5.16 -15.32
N ASP A 10 -15.88 6.06 -16.04
CA ASP A 10 -16.53 7.25 -16.56
C ASP A 10 -17.22 6.94 -17.90
N ARG A 11 -18.54 6.74 -17.84
CA ARG A 11 -19.39 6.52 -19.02
C ARG A 11 -19.86 7.82 -19.67
N SER A 12 -19.43 9.00 -19.19
CA SER A 12 -19.88 10.27 -19.75
C SER A 12 -19.17 10.60 -21.09
N PRO A 13 -19.88 11.22 -22.06
CA PRO A 13 -19.31 11.55 -23.37
C PRO A 13 -18.48 12.84 -23.39
N GLN A 14 -18.45 13.63 -22.31
CA GLN A 14 -17.88 14.98 -22.30
C GLN A 14 -16.82 15.17 -21.20
N HIS A 15 -15.72 15.81 -21.59
CA HIS A 15 -14.63 16.38 -20.80
C HIS A 15 -13.42 15.51 -20.40
N HIS A 16 -12.29 16.24 -20.32
CA HIS A 16 -10.94 15.86 -19.90
C HIS A 16 -10.96 14.80 -18.79
N LYS A 17 -10.91 13.52 -19.21
CA LYS A 17 -11.15 12.41 -18.31
C LYS A 17 -10.03 12.30 -17.27
N PRO A 18 -10.35 12.21 -15.96
CA PRO A 18 -9.39 11.68 -15.02
C PRO A 18 -8.97 10.28 -15.47
N LYS A 19 -7.67 9.99 -15.40
CA LYS A 19 -7.17 8.69 -15.83
C LYS A 19 -7.62 7.65 -14.81
N GLN A 20 -8.36 6.64 -15.25
CA GLN A 20 -8.76 5.50 -14.39
C GLN A 20 -7.58 4.92 -13.62
N SER A 21 -6.42 4.81 -14.29
CA SER A 21 -5.17 4.37 -13.67
C SER A 21 -4.71 5.28 -12.52
N GLN A 22 -4.91 6.60 -12.62
CA GLN A 22 -4.52 7.56 -11.59
C GLN A 22 -5.31 7.37 -10.28
N PHE A 23 -6.64 7.22 -10.35
CA PHE A 23 -7.43 6.98 -9.13
C PHE A 23 -7.04 5.67 -8.45
N TYR A 24 -6.87 4.62 -9.26
CA TYR A 24 -6.41 3.32 -8.78
C TYR A 24 -5.07 3.44 -8.03
N VAL A 25 -4.05 4.06 -8.63
CA VAL A 25 -2.73 4.17 -7.99
C VAL A 25 -2.74 5.08 -6.76
N GLU A 26 -3.45 6.21 -6.79
CA GLU A 26 -3.49 7.17 -5.67
C GLU A 26 -4.18 6.61 -4.41
N THR A 27 -5.13 5.69 -4.58
CA THR A 27 -5.86 5.05 -3.47
C THR A 27 -5.09 3.90 -2.82
N ASN A 28 -4.18 3.25 -3.55
CA ASN A 28 -3.45 2.05 -3.08
C ASN A 28 -2.68 2.25 -1.79
N CYS A 29 -2.12 3.44 -1.54
CA CYS A 29 -1.38 3.70 -0.30
C CYS A 29 -2.20 3.45 0.97
N ILE A 30 -3.50 3.73 0.93
CA ILE A 30 -4.42 3.48 2.05
C ILE A 30 -4.93 2.06 2.04
N VAL A 31 -5.19 1.48 0.87
CA VAL A 31 -5.58 0.07 0.74
C VAL A 31 -4.52 -0.82 1.38
N TYR A 32 -3.26 -0.66 1.00
CA TYR A 32 -2.16 -1.42 1.58
C TYR A 32 -1.99 -1.15 3.08
N LEU A 33 -2.15 0.11 3.53
CA LEU A 33 -2.00 0.47 4.94
C LEU A 33 -3.09 -0.19 5.80
N PHE A 34 -4.32 -0.22 5.29
CA PHE A 34 -5.44 -0.85 5.95
C PHE A 34 -5.23 -2.36 6.08
N GLU A 35 -4.81 -3.03 5.00
CA GLU A 35 -4.57 -4.48 5.02
C GLU A 35 -3.46 -4.90 5.98
N GLN A 36 -2.47 -4.05 6.25
CA GLN A 36 -1.42 -4.37 7.22
C GLN A 36 -1.94 -4.64 8.64
N PHE A 37 -3.11 -4.11 8.97
CA PHE A 37 -3.73 -4.24 10.28
C PHE A 37 -4.80 -5.32 10.34
N LEU A 38 -5.16 -5.92 9.21
CA LEU A 38 -6.13 -7.01 9.19
C LEU A 38 -5.51 -8.31 9.70
N PRO A 39 -6.26 -9.12 10.46
CA PRO A 39 -5.89 -10.50 10.70
C PRO A 39 -5.96 -11.30 9.39
N LYS A 40 -5.52 -12.56 9.43
CA LYS A 40 -5.78 -13.48 8.33
C LYS A 40 -7.28 -13.79 8.31
N LEU A 41 -7.96 -13.26 7.31
CA LEU A 41 -9.38 -13.50 7.07
C LEU A 41 -9.53 -14.56 5.96
N HIS A 42 -10.49 -15.45 6.14
CA HIS A 42 -10.87 -16.48 5.18
C HIS A 42 -12.38 -16.44 5.01
N PHE A 43 -12.83 -16.41 3.77
CA PHE A 43 -14.25 -16.40 3.38
C PHE A 43 -14.45 -17.49 2.33
N ASP A 44 -15.56 -18.23 2.42
CA ASP A 44 -15.75 -19.45 1.64
C ASP A 44 -15.87 -19.18 0.13
N ASP A 45 -16.58 -18.12 -0.27
CA ASP A 45 -16.86 -17.75 -1.66
C ASP A 45 -16.09 -16.49 -2.14
N VAL A 46 -15.41 -15.77 -1.23
CA VAL A 46 -14.75 -14.50 -1.55
C VAL A 46 -13.23 -14.60 -1.43
N SER A 47 -12.55 -14.49 -2.56
CA SER A 47 -11.09 -14.43 -2.66
C SER A 47 -10.55 -13.00 -2.58
N SER A 48 -11.33 -12.02 -3.06
CA SER A 48 -10.95 -10.61 -3.03
C SER A 48 -12.15 -9.67 -3.15
N VAL A 49 -11.97 -8.41 -2.74
CA VAL A 49 -12.98 -7.35 -2.82
C VAL A 49 -12.46 -6.24 -3.74
N GLN A 50 -13.33 -5.73 -4.62
CA GLN A 50 -13.08 -4.59 -5.50
C GLN A 50 -14.08 -3.48 -5.19
N PHE A 51 -13.58 -2.27 -4.91
CA PHE A 51 -14.43 -1.10 -4.73
C PHE A 51 -14.63 -0.40 -6.08
N GLU A 52 -15.88 -0.19 -6.48
CA GLU A 52 -16.26 0.43 -7.74
C GLU A 52 -17.03 1.73 -7.49
N CYS A 53 -16.41 2.86 -7.81
CA CYS A 53 -17.01 4.18 -7.63
C CYS A 53 -17.79 4.60 -8.87
N TYR A 54 -19.08 4.91 -8.69
CA TYR A 54 -19.92 5.48 -9.74
C TYR A 54 -20.74 6.66 -9.20
N PRO A 55 -20.86 7.77 -9.94
CA PRO A 55 -21.77 8.83 -9.57
C PRO A 55 -23.22 8.34 -9.67
N ASN A 56 -24.08 8.79 -8.74
CA ASN A 56 -25.53 8.50 -8.71
C ASN A 56 -25.89 7.00 -8.61
N ALA A 57 -24.99 6.14 -8.13
CA ALA A 57 -25.28 4.75 -7.84
C ALA A 57 -25.89 4.57 -6.44
N GLU A 58 -26.30 3.34 -6.12
CA GLU A 58 -26.64 2.94 -4.75
C GLU A 58 -25.46 2.18 -4.14
N LEU A 59 -25.15 2.47 -2.87
CA LEU A 59 -24.14 1.75 -2.11
C LEU A 59 -24.61 0.30 -1.90
N THR A 60 -23.98 -0.64 -2.59
CA THR A 60 -24.50 -2.01 -2.71
C THR A 60 -23.38 -3.05 -2.81
N CYS A 61 -23.58 -4.18 -2.13
CA CYS A 61 -22.78 -5.38 -2.33
C CYS A 61 -23.28 -6.10 -3.58
N GLN A 62 -22.41 -6.35 -4.55
CA GLN A 62 -22.78 -7.07 -5.77
C GLN A 62 -22.62 -8.59 -5.56
N PRO A 63 -23.27 -9.43 -6.38
CA PRO A 63 -22.98 -10.86 -6.38
C PRO A 63 -21.49 -11.13 -6.61
N VAL A 64 -20.98 -12.18 -5.96
CA VAL A 64 -19.63 -12.69 -6.22
C VAL A 64 -19.56 -13.13 -7.68
N ILE A 65 -18.55 -12.65 -8.41
CA ILE A 65 -18.31 -13.02 -9.80
C ILE A 65 -17.28 -14.15 -9.89
N MET A 66 -17.04 -14.65 -11.10
CA MET A 66 -16.05 -15.71 -11.35
C MET A 66 -14.70 -15.38 -10.69
N ASP A 67 -14.05 -16.40 -10.12
CA ASP A 67 -12.82 -16.34 -9.32
C ASP A 67 -12.94 -15.77 -7.89
N GLY A 68 -14.17 -15.63 -7.37
CA GLY A 68 -14.40 -15.21 -5.98
C GLY A 68 -14.20 -13.71 -5.76
N LEU A 69 -14.26 -12.90 -6.82
CA LEU A 69 -14.21 -11.45 -6.67
C LEU A 69 -15.57 -10.93 -6.20
N LEU A 70 -15.58 -10.12 -5.14
CA LEU A 70 -16.76 -9.44 -4.62
C LEU A 70 -16.69 -7.94 -4.98
N PRO A 71 -17.45 -7.48 -5.99
CA PRO A 71 -17.55 -6.06 -6.28
C PRO A 71 -18.45 -5.36 -5.26
N VAL A 72 -18.06 -4.15 -4.88
CA VAL A 72 -18.88 -3.25 -4.05
C VAL A 72 -19.02 -1.92 -4.76
N THR A 73 -20.26 -1.57 -5.08
CA THR A 73 -20.58 -0.30 -5.72
C THR A 73 -20.66 0.79 -4.66
N ILE A 74 -19.93 1.89 -4.87
CA ILE A 74 -19.86 3.05 -3.98
C ILE A 74 -20.35 4.30 -4.73
N PRO A 75 -21.32 5.05 -4.19
CA PRO A 75 -21.82 6.28 -4.79
C PRO A 75 -20.84 7.43 -4.60
N TYR A 76 -19.92 7.60 -5.56
CA TYR A 76 -18.89 8.62 -5.47
C TYR A 76 -18.47 9.14 -6.85
N ASP A 77 -18.50 10.46 -7.00
CA ASP A 77 -17.94 11.15 -8.17
C ASP A 77 -16.44 11.37 -7.95
N VAL A 78 -15.64 10.62 -8.72
CA VAL A 78 -14.18 10.63 -8.68
C VAL A 78 -13.60 11.98 -9.11
N SER A 79 -14.36 12.83 -9.81
CA SER A 79 -13.93 14.20 -10.11
C SER A 79 -13.68 15.01 -8.83
N ASN A 80 -14.46 14.77 -7.77
CA ASN A 80 -14.28 15.43 -6.48
C ASN A 80 -12.96 15.01 -5.81
N PHE A 81 -12.46 13.79 -6.08
CA PHE A 81 -11.23 13.28 -5.48
C PHE A 81 -10.01 14.09 -5.90
N TYR A 82 -9.95 14.51 -7.16
CA TYR A 82 -8.81 15.24 -7.71
C TYR A 82 -8.72 16.69 -7.24
N GLN A 83 -9.79 17.21 -6.64
CA GLN A 83 -9.82 18.55 -6.04
C GLN A 83 -9.33 18.55 -4.59
N LEU A 84 -9.18 17.37 -3.97
CA LEU A 84 -8.74 17.22 -2.60
C LEU A 84 -7.22 17.35 -2.46
N SER A 85 -6.77 17.85 -1.31
CA SER A 85 -5.37 17.74 -0.92
C SER A 85 -4.97 16.27 -0.70
N ASP A 86 -3.67 15.98 -0.72
CA ASP A 86 -3.14 14.62 -0.50
C ASP A 86 -3.68 13.98 0.79
N LEU A 87 -3.71 14.72 1.89
CA LEU A 87 -4.22 14.19 3.16
C LEU A 87 -5.73 13.90 3.09
N GLU A 88 -6.49 14.77 2.42
CA GLU A 88 -7.93 14.59 2.23
C GLU A 88 -8.25 13.42 1.29
N LYS A 89 -7.46 13.21 0.23
CA LYS A 89 -7.54 12.02 -0.62
C LYS A 89 -7.38 10.76 0.21
N LYS A 90 -6.35 10.69 1.06
CA LYS A 90 -6.11 9.55 1.95
C LYS A 90 -7.28 9.28 2.92
N LYS A 91 -7.79 10.34 3.56
CA LYS A 91 -8.97 10.26 4.44
C LYS A 91 -10.18 9.74 3.69
N LYS A 92 -10.46 10.34 2.52
CA LYS A 92 -11.58 9.96 1.66
C LYS A 92 -11.47 8.50 1.24
N THR A 93 -10.30 8.03 0.80
CA THR A 93 -10.08 6.62 0.45
C THR A 93 -10.43 5.70 1.63
N LEU A 94 -9.96 6.02 2.84
CA LEU A 94 -10.24 5.22 4.03
C LEU A 94 -11.74 5.16 4.34
N ASP A 95 -12.43 6.31 4.25
CA ASP A 95 -13.87 6.38 4.51
C ASP A 95 -14.67 5.59 3.46
N LEU A 96 -14.33 5.73 2.17
CA LEU A 96 -14.97 4.95 1.10
C LEU A 96 -14.75 3.44 1.30
N MET A 97 -13.55 3.01 1.72
CA MET A 97 -13.29 1.60 2.05
C MET A 97 -14.20 1.12 3.16
N MET A 98 -14.33 1.88 4.25
CA MET A 98 -15.14 1.48 5.41
C MET A 98 -16.63 1.44 5.07
N ASP A 99 -17.12 2.40 4.28
CA ASP A 99 -18.52 2.42 3.83
C ASP A 99 -18.84 1.19 2.97
N GLY A 100 -17.95 0.84 2.03
CA GLY A 100 -18.08 -0.38 1.25
C GLY A 100 -18.03 -1.65 2.10
N LEU A 101 -17.11 -1.72 3.06
CA LEU A 101 -16.96 -2.86 3.97
C LEU A 101 -18.17 -3.06 4.87
N ARG A 102 -18.78 -1.99 5.38
CA ARG A 102 -20.00 -2.07 6.21
C ARG A 102 -21.17 -2.68 5.46
N VAL A 103 -21.29 -2.37 4.18
CA VAL A 103 -22.33 -2.98 3.33
C VAL A 103 -22.06 -4.45 3.11
N ILE A 104 -20.80 -4.86 2.91
CA ILE A 104 -20.43 -6.28 2.89
C ILE A 104 -20.76 -6.96 4.23
N CYS A 105 -20.39 -6.36 5.36
CA CYS A 105 -20.65 -6.93 6.68
C CYS A 105 -22.14 -7.16 6.92
N LYS A 106 -22.97 -6.20 6.52
CA LYS A 106 -24.43 -6.31 6.60
C LYS A 106 -25.01 -7.38 5.67
N ASP A 107 -24.56 -7.43 4.42
CA ASP A 107 -25.10 -8.33 3.39
C ASP A 107 -24.64 -9.78 3.55
N LYS A 108 -23.35 -9.97 3.84
CA LYS A 108 -22.68 -11.27 3.93
C LYS A 108 -22.53 -11.79 5.35
N GLY A 109 -22.92 -11.01 6.36
CA GLY A 109 -22.75 -11.37 7.77
C GLY A 109 -21.30 -11.43 8.23
N TRP A 110 -20.39 -10.69 7.59
CA TRP A 110 -19.00 -10.60 8.06
C TRP A 110 -18.93 -9.82 9.38
N ASP A 111 -17.98 -10.21 10.22
CA ASP A 111 -17.65 -9.45 11.43
C ASP A 111 -17.02 -8.10 11.06
N GLU A 112 -17.59 -6.99 11.55
CA GLU A 112 -17.11 -5.63 11.29
C GLU A 112 -15.85 -5.30 12.14
N GLU A 113 -15.66 -5.95 13.28
CA GLU A 113 -14.62 -5.61 14.26
C GLU A 113 -13.19 -5.58 13.67
N PRO A 114 -12.75 -6.57 12.87
CA PRO A 114 -11.42 -6.52 12.24
C PRO A 114 -11.22 -5.30 11.33
N PHE A 115 -12.26 -4.89 10.61
CA PHE A 115 -12.22 -3.74 9.69
C PHE A 115 -12.23 -2.42 10.46
N LEU A 116 -13.05 -2.32 11.51
CA LEU A 116 -13.08 -1.15 12.40
C LEU A 116 -11.72 -0.96 13.12
N TYR A 117 -11.12 -2.06 13.58
CA TYR A 117 -9.78 -2.04 14.16
C TYR A 117 -8.74 -1.52 13.15
N ALA A 118 -8.75 -2.04 11.92
CA ALA A 118 -7.86 -1.58 10.87
C ALA A 118 -8.06 -0.09 10.56
N TYR A 119 -9.30 0.38 10.45
CA TYR A 119 -9.64 1.80 10.28
C TYR A 119 -8.99 2.67 11.35
N GLN A 120 -9.19 2.33 12.63
CA GLN A 120 -8.63 3.07 13.76
C GLN A 120 -7.09 3.07 13.74
N LYS A 121 -6.45 1.97 13.33
CA LYS A 121 -4.99 1.92 13.17
C LYS A 121 -4.49 2.82 12.04
N VAL A 122 -5.18 2.89 10.90
CA VAL A 122 -4.83 3.82 9.81
C VAL A 122 -4.88 5.27 10.30
N VAL A 123 -5.95 5.64 11.01
CA VAL A 123 -6.10 6.98 11.63
C VAL A 123 -4.98 7.24 12.63
N GLY A 124 -4.72 6.30 13.54
CA GLY A 124 -3.64 6.41 14.53
C GLY A 124 -2.24 6.51 13.92
N LYS A 125 -2.05 5.97 12.71
CA LYS A 125 -0.82 6.12 11.91
C LYS A 125 -0.78 7.38 11.05
N LYS A 126 -1.77 8.27 11.19
CA LYS A 126 -1.87 9.52 10.42
C LYS A 126 -1.80 9.26 8.91
N TYR A 127 -2.37 8.15 8.44
CA TYR A 127 -2.44 7.81 7.01
C TYR A 127 -1.07 7.64 6.33
N THR A 128 -0.04 7.30 7.11
CA THR A 128 1.32 7.08 6.60
C THR A 128 1.64 5.60 6.55
N PHE A 129 1.83 5.08 5.34
CA PHE A 129 2.38 3.76 5.13
C PHE A 129 3.89 3.83 5.19
N LYS A 130 4.48 3.28 6.26
CA LYS A 130 5.92 3.06 6.36
C LYS A 130 6.19 1.73 7.05
N LYS A 131 7.02 0.88 6.44
CA LYS A 131 7.32 -0.46 6.97
C LYS A 131 8.76 -0.87 6.70
N THR A 132 9.38 -1.51 7.69
CA THR A 132 10.66 -2.18 7.50
C THR A 132 10.49 -3.48 6.71
N TYR A 133 11.22 -3.61 5.60
CA TYR A 133 11.31 -4.83 4.82
C TYR A 133 12.36 -5.77 5.40
N LYS A 134 11.92 -6.98 5.78
CA LYS A 134 12.71 -7.99 6.50
C LYS A 134 13.30 -7.44 7.82
N LYS A 135 14.03 -8.28 8.53
CA LYS A 135 14.69 -7.88 9.78
C LYS A 135 15.93 -7.02 9.44
N PRO A 136 16.19 -5.92 10.18
CA PRO A 136 17.45 -5.20 10.08
C PRO A 136 18.65 -6.12 10.32
N LYS A 137 19.78 -5.84 9.65
CA LYS A 137 21.01 -6.61 9.77
C LYS A 137 22.11 -5.78 10.40
N SER A 138 22.77 -6.33 11.42
CA SER A 138 23.90 -5.67 12.08
C SER A 138 25.18 -5.79 11.27
N SER A 139 26.03 -4.75 11.33
CA SER A 139 27.40 -4.80 10.83
C SER A 139 28.23 -5.87 11.57
N PRO A 140 29.38 -6.32 11.04
CA PRO A 140 30.23 -7.33 11.68
C PRO A 140 30.65 -6.94 13.10
N ASN A 141 31.06 -5.68 13.33
CA ASN A 141 31.34 -5.14 14.66
C ASN A 141 30.09 -4.80 15.50
N ARG A 142 28.89 -5.02 14.94
CA ARG A 142 27.56 -4.77 15.52
C ARG A 142 27.30 -3.32 15.92
N LYS A 143 28.10 -2.35 15.47
CA LYS A 143 27.91 -0.92 15.77
C LYS A 143 26.79 -0.28 14.96
N LEU A 144 26.52 -0.81 13.77
CA LEU A 144 25.52 -0.31 12.85
C LEU A 144 24.47 -1.37 12.55
N LYS A 145 23.27 -0.92 12.16
CA LYS A 145 22.19 -1.75 11.62
C LYS A 145 21.70 -1.14 10.33
N ALA A 146 21.65 -1.96 9.28
CA ALA A 146 21.07 -1.60 8.00
C ALA A 146 19.69 -2.24 7.84
N LYS A 147 18.73 -1.49 7.31
CA LYS A 147 17.38 -1.95 6.99
C LYS A 147 16.91 -1.34 5.68
N ILE A 148 15.97 -2.00 5.01
CA ILE A 148 15.22 -1.38 3.91
C ILE A 148 13.91 -0.88 4.51
N GLU A 149 13.65 0.41 4.36
CA GLU A 149 12.36 1.01 4.69
C GLU A 149 11.55 1.22 3.42
N ILE A 150 10.30 0.78 3.44
CA ILE A 150 9.34 0.97 2.36
C ILE A 150 8.37 2.06 2.79
N GLU A 151 8.15 3.02 1.91
CA GLU A 151 7.11 4.03 2.03
C GLU A 151 6.21 3.98 0.80
N ILE A 152 4.89 4.05 1.03
CA ILE A 152 3.91 4.11 -0.06
C ILE A 152 3.13 5.41 0.11
N GLY A 153 3.40 6.36 -0.78
CA GLY A 153 2.69 7.61 -0.90
C GLY A 153 1.59 7.57 -1.97
N ILE A 154 0.98 8.72 -2.22
CA ILE A 154 -0.06 8.87 -3.25
C ILE A 154 0.51 8.78 -4.66
N TYR A 155 1.76 9.24 -4.85
CA TYR A 155 2.37 9.37 -6.18
C TYR A 155 3.52 8.39 -6.41
N ASN A 156 4.07 7.79 -5.35
CA ASN A 156 5.23 6.92 -5.46
C ASN A 156 5.26 5.86 -4.35
N CYS A 157 5.91 4.74 -4.66
CA CYS A 157 6.37 3.77 -3.69
C CYS A 157 7.89 3.75 -3.72
N THR A 158 8.52 3.95 -2.56
CA THR A 158 9.98 4.00 -2.41
C THR A 158 10.49 2.87 -1.52
N ALA A 159 11.68 2.39 -1.84
CA ALA A 159 12.49 1.57 -0.96
C ALA A 159 13.80 2.29 -0.69
N SER A 160 14.08 2.56 0.58
CA SER A 160 15.27 3.25 1.03
C SER A 160 16.13 2.34 1.88
N LEU A 161 17.43 2.31 1.61
CA LEU A 161 18.40 1.82 2.58
C LEU A 161 18.45 2.83 3.72
N VAL A 162 18.36 2.36 4.95
CA VAL A 162 18.53 3.16 6.15
C VAL A 162 19.54 2.47 7.05
N VAL A 163 20.55 3.22 7.48
CA VAL A 163 21.57 2.77 8.43
C VAL A 163 21.44 3.59 9.70
N GLU A 164 21.38 2.88 10.81
CA GLU A 164 21.26 3.42 12.16
C GLU A 164 22.35 2.84 13.04
N ASP A 165 22.70 3.53 14.13
CA ASP A 165 23.57 2.96 15.16
C ASP A 165 22.82 2.05 16.14
N LYS A 166 23.50 1.61 17.21
CA LYS A 166 22.90 0.78 18.26
C LYS A 166 21.78 1.47 19.03
N GLU A 167 21.80 2.80 19.10
CA GLU A 167 20.82 3.64 19.79
C GLU A 167 19.66 4.04 18.87
N GLN A 168 19.61 3.48 17.64
CA GLN A 168 18.63 3.81 16.60
C GLN A 168 18.76 5.25 16.10
N LYS A 169 19.91 5.89 16.31
CA LYS A 169 20.21 7.18 15.71
C LYS A 169 20.45 6.98 14.22
N HIS A 170 19.80 7.78 13.40
CA HIS A 170 20.02 7.81 11.95
C HIS A 170 21.48 8.19 11.66
N ILE A 171 22.12 7.38 10.81
CA ILE A 171 23.48 7.59 10.32
C ILE A 171 23.47 7.93 8.83
N TYR A 172 22.69 7.17 8.06
CA TYR A 172 22.63 7.31 6.61
C TYR A 172 21.30 6.82 6.05
N SER A 173 20.85 7.42 4.95
CA SER A 173 19.75 6.89 4.17
C SER A 173 19.87 7.24 2.69
N GLU A 174 19.46 6.32 1.83
CA GLU A 174 19.45 6.52 0.38
C GLU A 174 18.24 5.81 -0.25
N VAL A 175 17.56 6.48 -1.18
CA VAL A 175 16.52 5.85 -2.01
C VAL A 175 17.20 4.88 -2.98
N LEU A 176 16.85 3.60 -2.88
CA LEU A 176 17.35 2.56 -3.76
C LEU A 176 16.48 2.46 -5.01
N TYR A 177 15.16 2.48 -4.80
CA TYR A 177 14.17 2.28 -5.86
C TYR A 177 12.97 3.20 -5.63
N GLN A 178 12.40 3.67 -6.73
CA GLN A 178 11.16 4.43 -6.75
C GLN A 178 10.31 3.91 -7.91
N THR A 179 9.04 3.62 -7.62
CA THR A 179 8.06 3.10 -8.57
C THR A 179 6.74 3.88 -8.42
N GLU A 180 5.77 3.62 -9.30
CA GLU A 180 4.37 3.99 -9.04
C GLU A 180 3.91 3.41 -7.68
N PRO A 181 2.85 3.94 -7.04
CA PRO A 181 2.40 3.50 -5.72
C PRO A 181 1.66 2.14 -5.77
N ILE A 182 2.30 1.15 -6.41
CA ILE A 182 1.87 -0.24 -6.56
C ILE A 182 2.99 -1.10 -5.96
N PHE A 183 2.74 -1.70 -4.80
CA PHE A 183 3.75 -2.46 -4.06
C PHE A 183 4.32 -3.64 -4.87
N GLU A 184 3.50 -4.24 -5.71
CA GLU A 184 3.87 -5.36 -6.60
C GLU A 184 4.96 -4.98 -7.61
N LEU A 185 5.09 -3.70 -7.98
CA LEU A 185 6.17 -3.21 -8.86
C LEU A 185 7.50 -3.09 -8.10
N LEU A 186 7.44 -2.75 -6.82
CA LEU A 186 8.62 -2.65 -5.96
C LEU A 186 9.12 -4.03 -5.53
N TYR A 187 8.21 -4.97 -5.24
CA TYR A 187 8.52 -6.27 -4.63
C TYR A 187 9.63 -7.11 -5.34
N PRO A 188 9.71 -7.16 -6.69
CA PRO A 188 10.80 -7.84 -7.40
C PRO A 188 12.19 -7.23 -7.17
N LEU A 189 12.26 -5.93 -6.84
CA LEU A 189 13.51 -5.19 -6.59
C LEU A 189 14.01 -5.40 -5.16
N LEU A 190 13.13 -5.85 -4.25
CA LEU A 190 13.43 -6.00 -2.82
C LEU A 190 14.11 -7.32 -2.48
N GLY A 191 15.43 -7.42 -2.69
CA GLY A 191 16.19 -8.61 -2.34
C GLY A 191 16.65 -8.62 -0.88
N ASP A 192 17.95 -8.51 -0.65
CA ASP A 192 18.55 -8.68 0.68
C ASP A 192 19.72 -7.73 0.92
N ILE A 193 19.97 -7.40 2.18
CA ILE A 193 21.09 -6.55 2.58
C ILE A 193 22.24 -7.44 3.03
N LYS A 194 23.49 -7.12 2.68
CA LYS A 194 24.67 -7.81 3.21
C LYS A 194 25.75 -6.80 3.56
N TRP A 195 26.25 -6.88 4.79
CA TRP A 195 27.45 -6.16 5.17
C TRP A 195 28.67 -6.86 4.57
N VAL A 196 29.55 -6.09 3.94
CA VAL A 196 30.82 -6.56 3.37
C VAL A 196 31.97 -6.20 4.29
N GLY A 197 31.86 -5.04 4.95
CA GLY A 197 32.75 -4.59 6.01
C GLY A 197 31.95 -4.04 7.18
N ASN A 198 32.64 -3.32 8.07
CA ASN A 198 32.00 -2.62 9.19
C ASN A 198 31.17 -1.41 8.73
N ASP A 199 31.52 -0.85 7.57
CA ASP A 199 31.05 0.45 7.06
C ASP A 199 30.62 0.37 5.59
N GLU A 200 30.69 -0.84 4.99
CA GLU A 200 30.23 -1.13 3.62
C GLU A 200 29.05 -2.10 3.67
N VAL A 201 27.96 -1.70 3.02
CA VAL A 201 26.75 -2.51 2.87
C VAL A 201 26.36 -2.61 1.40
N ARG A 202 25.97 -3.81 0.98
CA ARG A 202 25.44 -4.12 -0.36
C ARG A 202 23.97 -4.46 -0.28
N VAL A 203 23.21 -3.93 -1.23
CA VAL A 203 21.81 -4.30 -1.42
C VAL A 203 21.68 -5.12 -2.69
N HIS A 204 21.12 -6.32 -2.54
CA HIS A 204 20.83 -7.25 -3.61
C HIS A 204 19.37 -7.15 -4.02
N GLU A 205 19.10 -7.39 -5.30
CA GLU A 205 17.75 -7.57 -5.83
C GLU A 205 17.22 -8.98 -5.59
N ARG A 206 15.89 -9.14 -5.59
CA ARG A 206 15.25 -10.44 -5.34
C ARG A 206 15.32 -11.34 -6.56
N LYS A 207 15.02 -10.79 -7.74
CA LYS A 207 15.22 -11.45 -9.02
C LYS A 207 16.42 -10.77 -9.67
N PRO A 208 17.55 -11.47 -9.85
CA PRO A 208 18.68 -10.89 -10.55
C PRO A 208 18.31 -10.72 -12.03
N CYS A 209 17.89 -9.52 -12.42
CA CYS A 209 18.15 -9.08 -13.78
C CYS A 209 19.64 -8.73 -13.80
N GLU A 210 20.48 -9.72 -14.09
CA GLU A 210 21.95 -9.59 -14.22
C GLU A 210 22.70 -9.00 -13.01
N HIS A 211 22.91 -9.73 -11.91
CA HIS A 211 23.92 -9.42 -10.86
C HIS A 211 24.06 -7.95 -10.40
N GLN A 212 22.99 -7.15 -10.45
CA GLN A 212 23.05 -5.75 -10.01
C GLN A 212 22.97 -5.71 -8.48
N PHE A 213 23.97 -5.08 -7.86
CA PHE A 213 23.94 -4.71 -6.45
C PHE A 213 24.39 -3.27 -6.31
N LYS A 214 23.75 -2.53 -5.41
CA LYS A 214 24.17 -1.19 -5.04
C LYS A 214 25.09 -1.28 -3.84
N THR A 215 26.32 -0.79 -3.98
CA THR A 215 27.30 -0.68 -2.88
C THR A 215 27.22 0.71 -2.29
N VAL A 216 27.09 0.79 -0.98
CA VAL A 216 27.06 2.05 -0.24
C VAL A 216 28.21 2.08 0.76
N TYR A 217 29.00 3.15 0.71
CA TYR A 217 30.09 3.44 1.62
C TYR A 217 29.64 4.49 2.63
N LEU A 218 29.70 4.17 3.92
CA LEU A 218 29.38 5.08 5.01
C LEU A 218 30.64 5.87 5.36
N GLN A 219 30.71 7.13 4.91
CA GLN A 219 31.77 8.08 5.27
C GLN A 219 31.58 8.61 6.70
#